data_AF-A0A8J6MB92-F1
#
_entry.id   AF-A0A8J6MB92-F1
#
_cell.length_a   1.000
_cell.length_b   1.000
_cell.length_c   1.000
_cell.angle_alpha   90.00
_cell.angle_beta   90.00
_cell.angle_gamma   90.00
#
_symmetry.space_group_name_H-M   'P 1'
#
loop_
_entity.id
_entity.type
_entity.pdbx_description
1 polymer ?
#
loop_
_entity_poly.entity_id
_entity_poly.type
_entity_poly.pdbx_seq_one_letter_code
_entity_poly.pdbx_strand_id
1 'polypeptide(L)' 'MGEIVNLNRARKAATRRVDEAGAAVNRAKFGRTGAEREVEARRQARQDRLLDGAALDPPAPE' A
#
# COMPACT_ATOMS: atom_id res chain seq x y z
N MET A 1 -19.58 26.38 -34.15
CA MET A 1 -18.88 26.82 -32.92
C MET A 1 -18.24 25.57 -32.33
N GLY A 2 -16.95 25.35 -32.59
CA GLY A 2 -16.26 24.11 -32.20
C GLY A 2 -15.72 24.20 -30.78
N GLU A 3 -16.07 23.24 -29.94
CA GLU A 3 -15.55 23.15 -28.57
C GLU A 3 -14.09 22.68 -28.61
N ILE A 4 -13.16 23.53 -28.18
CA ILE A 4 -11.72 23.21 -28.15
C ILE A 4 -11.46 22.33 -26.92
N VAL A 5 -11.48 21.01 -27.12
CA VAL A 5 -11.14 20.05 -26.07
C VAL A 5 -9.63 19.85 -25.97
N ASN A 6 -9.11 20.05 -24.76
CA ASN A 6 -7.71 19.77 -24.46
C ASN A 6 -7.48 18.25 -24.36
N LEU A 7 -6.88 17.67 -25.41
CA LEU A 7 -6.61 16.23 -25.49
C LEU A 7 -5.69 15.71 -24.37
N ASN A 8 -4.78 16.53 -23.84
CA ASN A 8 -3.90 16.11 -22.74
C ASN A 8 -4.71 15.90 -21.46
N ARG A 9 -5.66 16.80 -21.16
CA ARG A 9 -6.58 16.63 -20.04
C ARG A 9 -7.46 15.40 -20.21
N ALA A 10 -7.97 15.16 -21.42
CA ALA A 10 -8.78 13.98 -21.72
C ALA A 10 -7.99 12.68 -21.51
N ARG A 11 -6.75 12.58 -22.01
CA ARG A 11 -5.88 11.42 -21.77
C ARG A 11 -5.60 11.22 -20.29
N LYS A 12 -5.25 12.29 -19.56
CA LYS A 12 -4.98 12.20 -18.11
C LYS A 12 -6.20 11.72 -17.33
N ALA A 13 -7.40 12.16 -17.71
CA ALA A 13 -8.64 11.68 -17.11
C ALA A 13 -8.88 10.18 -17.42
N ALA A 14 -8.59 9.73 -18.64
CA ALA A 14 -8.69 8.32 -19.00
C ALA A 14 -7.72 7.45 -18.19
N THR A 15 -6.46 7.86 -18.06
CA THR A 15 -5.46 7.16 -17.22
C THR A 15 -5.93 7.06 -15.78
N ARG A 16 -6.39 8.17 -15.18
CA ARG A 16 -6.92 8.19 -13.80
C ARG A 16 -8.07 7.19 -13.60
N ARG A 17 -9.00 7.10 -14.56
CA ARG A 17 -10.13 6.14 -14.49
C ARG A 17 -9.65 4.69 -14.50
N VAL A 18 -8.63 4.37 -15.32
CA VAL A 18 -8.04 3.03 -15.37
C VAL A 18 -7.37 2.71 -14.03
N ASP A 19 -6.60 3.64 -13.48
CA ASP A 19 -5.93 3.48 -12.19
C ASP A 19 -6.95 3.27 -11.05
N GLU A 20 -8.05 4.04 -11.04
CA GLU A 20 -9.14 3.92 -10.07
C GLU A 20 -9.85 2.56 -10.16
N ALA A 21 -10.09 2.07 -11.38
CA ALA A 21 -10.66 0.75 -11.60
C ALA A 21 -9.73 -0.37 -11.08
N GLY A 22 -8.42 -0.26 -11.36
CA GLY A 22 -7.41 -1.16 -10.81
C GLY A 22 -7.36 -1.13 -9.28
N ALA A 23 -7.44 0.06 -8.69
CA ALA A 23 -7.50 0.23 -7.23
C ALA A 23 -8.76 -0.37 -6.61
N ALA A 24 -9.92 -0.27 -7.28
CA ALA A 24 -11.15 -0.93 -6.84
C ALA A 24 -11.04 -2.45 -6.89
N VAL A 25 -10.51 -3.02 -7.97
CA VAL A 25 -10.25 -4.47 -8.10
C VAL A 25 -9.28 -4.94 -7.02
N ASN A 26 -8.20 -4.21 -6.77
CA ASN A 26 -7.23 -4.55 -5.74
C ASN A 26 -7.83 -4.48 -4.32
N ARG A 27 -8.67 -3.48 -4.03
CA ARG A 27 -9.42 -3.40 -2.77
C ARG A 27 -10.35 -4.60 -2.60
N ALA A 28 -11.08 -5.00 -3.64
CA ALA A 28 -11.97 -6.16 -3.58
C ALA A 28 -11.18 -7.48 -3.45
N LYS A 29 -10.09 -7.65 -4.20
CA LYS A 29 -9.30 -8.88 -4.24
C LYS A 29 -8.50 -9.12 -2.97
N PHE A 30 -7.90 -8.07 -2.41
CA PHE A 30 -6.99 -8.19 -1.27
C PHE A 30 -7.60 -7.71 0.05
N GLY A 31 -8.75 -7.04 0.01
CA GLY A 31 -9.41 -6.43 1.18
C GLY A 31 -8.63 -5.26 1.79
N ARG A 32 -7.46 -4.92 1.25
CA ARG A 32 -6.53 -3.91 1.76
C ARG A 32 -5.85 -3.20 0.60
N THR A 33 -5.65 -1.91 0.73
CA THR A 33 -4.88 -1.07 -0.19
C THR A 33 -3.37 -1.32 -0.05
N GLY A 34 -2.59 -0.91 -1.06
CA GLY A 34 -1.13 -0.98 -0.98
C GLY A 34 -0.57 -0.16 0.19
N ALA A 35 -1.14 1.01 0.47
CA ALA A 35 -0.71 1.87 1.57
C ALA A 35 -0.94 1.22 2.94
N GLU A 36 -2.09 0.58 3.16
CA GLU A 36 -2.37 -0.16 4.40
C GLU A 36 -1.39 -1.32 4.60
N ARG A 37 -1.04 -2.02 3.53
CA ARG A 37 -0.05 -3.11 3.58
C ARG A 37 1.33 -2.60 4.02
N GLU A 38 1.74 -1.44 3.50
CA GLU A 38 3.03 -0.85 3.84
C GLU A 38 3.07 -0.36 5.29
N VAL A 39 2.00 0.28 5.75
CA VAL A 39 1.85 0.69 7.15
C VAL A 39 1.92 -0.52 8.08
N GLU A 40 1.23 -1.61 7.73
CA GLU A 40 1.24 -2.84 8.51
C GLU A 40 2.62 -3.50 8.51
N ALA A 41 3.29 -3.59 7.37
CA ALA A 41 4.67 -4.11 7.29
C ALA A 41 5.63 -3.30 8.17
N ARG A 42 5.53 -1.97 8.16
CA ARG A 42 6.31 -1.09 9.04
C ARG A 42 5.96 -1.30 10.52
N ARG A 43 4.70 -1.60 10.83
CA ARG A 43 4.26 -1.89 12.21
C ARG A 43 4.83 -3.23 12.69
N GLN A 44 4.76 -4.27 11.88
CA GLN A 44 5.35 -5.58 12.15
C GLN A 44 6.85 -5.46 12.37
N ALA A 45 7.58 -4.82 11.45
CA ALA A 45 9.02 -4.59 11.60
C ALA A 45 9.41 -3.77 12.86
N ARG A 46 8.51 -2.93 13.40
CA ARG A 46 8.75 -2.28 14.70
C ARG A 46 8.51 -3.24 15.87
N GLN A 47 7.46 -4.06 15.80
CA GLN A 47 7.17 -5.06 16.82
C GLN A 47 8.27 -6.10 16.89
N ASP A 48 8.72 -6.62 15.74
CA ASP A 48 9.80 -7.62 15.66
C ASP A 48 11.08 -7.06 16.30
N ARG A 49 11.48 -5.83 15.96
CA ARG A 49 12.64 -5.18 16.58
C ARG A 49 12.49 -4.96 18.08
N LEU A 50 11.28 -4.69 18.56
CA LEU A 50 11.02 -4.54 20.00
C LEU A 50 11.15 -5.89 20.71
N LEU A 51 10.63 -6.96 20.11
CA LEU A 51 10.71 -8.31 20.65
C LEU A 51 12.16 -8.82 20.64
N ASP A 52 12.89 -8.60 19.55
CA ASP A 52 14.32 -8.93 19.44
C ASP A 52 15.13 -8.19 20.50
N GLY A 53 14.88 -6.89 20.71
CA GLY A 53 15.55 -6.12 21.75
C GLY A 53 15.15 -6.50 23.19
N ALA A 54 13.99 -7.14 23.36
CA ALA A 54 13.51 -7.64 24.65
C ALA A 54 13.83 -9.12 24.88
N ALA A 55 14.44 -9.80 23.90
CA ALA A 55 14.83 -11.20 24.02
C ALA A 55 15.90 -11.33 25.10
N LEU A 56 15.57 -12.05 26.18
CA LEU A 56 16.53 -12.53 27.15
C LEU A 56 17.01 -13.88 26.67
N ASP A 57 18.32 -14.03 26.47
CA ASP A 57 18.90 -15.33 26.16
C ASP A 57 18.54 -16.32 27.28
N PRO A 58 18.03 -17.52 26.95
CA PRO A 58 17.76 -18.51 27.96
C PRO A 58 19.06 -18.80 28.73
N PRO A 59 19.01 -18.92 30.07
CA PRO A 59 20.21 -19.19 30.84
C PRO A 59 20.86 -20.48 30.32
N ALA A 60 22.16 -20.40 30.04
CA ALA A 60 22.93 -21.53 29.57
C ALA A 60 22.76 -22.71 30.54
N PRO A 61 22.57 -23.95 30.04
CA PRO A 61 22.52 -25.11 30.91
C PRO A 61 23.89 -25.29 31.57
N GLU A 62 23.91 -25.25 32.91
CA GLU A 62 25.04 -25.71 33.73
C GLU A 62 25.27 -27.22 33.57
#